data_AF-A0A7K2BWN0-F1
#
_entry.id   AF-A0A7K2BWN0-F1
#
_cell.length_a   1.000
_cell.length_b   1.000
_cell.length_c   1.000
_cell.angle_alpha   90.00
_cell.angle_beta   90.00
_cell.angle_gamma   90.00
#
_symmetry.space_group_name_H-M   'P 1'
#
loop_
_entity.id
_entity.type
_entity.pdbx_description
1 polymer ?
#
loop_
_entity_poly.entity_id
_entity_poly.type
_entity_poly.pdbx_seq_one_letter_code
_entity_poly.pdbx_strand_id
1 'polypeptide(L)'
;MGRRGRQVGAGLILLDTHVLLWYREGSHRLGPRAREALDAAVMDGEAAISAITFWELALLVGKGRIDLPSDVQAWRRLNVSQGLAEIPVDGEIGRAPPRWKGCPAILPTGSSSPPLWKVIDS
;
A
#
# COMPACT_ATOMS: atom_id res chain seq x y z
N MET A 1 32.77 8.04 0.30
CA MET A 1 32.63 6.82 1.13
C MET A 1 31.69 7.14 2.28
N GLY A 2 30.64 6.33 2.51
CA GLY A 2 29.73 6.49 3.66
C GLY A 2 28.34 7.08 3.36
N ARG A 3 27.57 6.47 2.46
CA ARG A 3 26.11 6.70 2.43
C ARG A 3 25.53 6.06 3.69
N ARG A 4 25.22 6.89 4.69
CA ARG A 4 24.43 6.52 5.88
C ARG A 4 23.20 5.75 5.42
N GLY A 5 23.22 4.43 5.62
CA GLY A 5 22.05 3.57 5.51
C GLY A 5 21.01 4.11 6.47
N ARG A 6 20.00 4.75 5.90
CA ARG A 6 18.83 5.24 6.63
C ARG A 6 18.23 4.05 7.36
N GLN A 7 18.08 4.16 8.67
CA GLN A 7 17.31 3.20 9.47
C GLN A 7 15.99 2.93 8.76
N VAL A 8 15.75 1.68 8.39
CA VAL A 8 14.39 1.20 8.20
C VAL A 8 13.88 1.12 9.64
N GLY A 9 13.11 2.12 10.06
CA GLY A 9 12.59 2.18 11.42
C GLY A 9 11.69 0.99 11.67
N ALA A 10 11.66 0.50 12.92
CA ALA A 10 10.76 -0.51 13.43
C ALA A 10 9.29 -0.15 13.14
N GLY A 11 8.82 -0.46 11.95
CA GLY A 11 7.65 0.18 11.36
C GLY A 11 7.12 -0.66 10.21
N LEU A 12 5.90 -1.15 10.41
CA LEU A 12 5.16 -1.98 9.46
C LEU A 12 5.13 -1.35 8.06
N ILE A 13 5.55 -2.12 7.05
CA ILE A 13 5.38 -1.77 5.64
C ILE A 13 3.98 -2.20 5.21
N LEU A 14 3.10 -1.22 4.94
CA LEU A 14 1.79 -1.47 4.36
C LEU A 14 1.86 -1.37 2.83
N LEU A 15 1.47 -2.44 2.13
CA LEU A 15 1.47 -2.51 0.69
C LEU A 15 0.19 -1.91 0.10
N ASP A 16 0.37 -1.06 -0.91
CA ASP A 16 -0.69 -0.65 -1.84
C ASP A 16 -0.98 -1.78 -2.86
N THR A 17 -2.15 -1.73 -3.49
CA THR A 17 -2.59 -2.64 -4.56
C THR A 17 -1.56 -2.75 -5.69
N HIS A 18 -0.96 -1.65 -6.14
CA HIS A 18 0.04 -1.70 -7.23
C HIS A 18 1.38 -2.29 -6.79
N VAL A 19 1.82 -1.98 -5.56
CA VAL A 19 3.08 -2.49 -5.01
C VAL A 19 3.00 -4.00 -4.83
N LEU A 20 1.86 -4.50 -4.35
CA LEU A 20 1.59 -5.92 -4.23
C LEU A 20 1.69 -6.65 -5.58
N LEU A 21 1.07 -6.09 -6.63
CA LEU A 21 1.15 -6.65 -7.97
C LEU A 21 2.60 -6.69 -8.47
N TRP A 22 3.33 -5.58 -8.39
CA TRP A 22 4.73 -5.52 -8.84
C TRP A 22 5.65 -6.45 -8.05
N TYR A 23 5.39 -6.60 -6.75
CA TYR A 23 6.14 -7.50 -5.90
C TYR A 23 5.98 -8.95 -6.37
N ARG A 24 4.73 -9.40 -6.53
CA ARG A 24 4.40 -10.78 -6.94
C ARG A 24 4.78 -11.09 -8.38
N GLU A 25 4.71 -10.12 -9.29
CA GLU A 25 5.09 -10.28 -10.69
C GLU A 25 6.60 -10.21 -10.93
N GLY A 26 7.41 -9.91 -9.91
CA GLY A 26 8.84 -9.66 -10.13
C GLY A 26 9.10 -8.40 -10.97
N SER A 27 8.14 -7.48 -11.04
CA SER A 27 8.20 -6.32 -11.93
C SER A 27 9.36 -5.38 -11.58
N HIS A 28 10.02 -4.86 -12.62
CA HIS A 28 11.08 -3.85 -12.53
C HIS A 28 10.58 -2.50 -12.02
N ARG A 29 9.26 -2.28 -12.01
CA ARG A 29 8.62 -1.08 -11.42
C ARG A 29 8.82 -1.04 -9.91
N LEU A 30 9.03 -2.19 -9.27
CA LEU A 30 9.51 -2.26 -7.89
C LEU A 30 11.04 -2.29 -7.91
N GLY A 31 11.66 -1.13 -7.65
CA GLY A 31 13.11 -1.01 -7.67
C GLY A 31 13.81 -1.94 -6.66
N PRO A 32 15.08 -2.30 -6.89
CA PRO A 32 15.79 -3.34 -6.14
C PRO A 32 15.84 -3.06 -4.64
N ARG A 33 16.09 -1.80 -4.24
CA ARG A 33 16.10 -1.40 -2.83
C ARG A 33 14.74 -1.55 -2.14
N ALA A 34 13.65 -1.24 -2.85
CA ALA A 34 12.30 -1.37 -2.30
C ALA A 34 11.94 -2.84 -2.14
N ARG A 35 12.36 -3.69 -3.10
CA ARG A 35 12.22 -5.14 -3.03
C ARG A 35 13.00 -5.72 -1.84
N GLU A 36 14.27 -5.37 -1.68
CA GLU A 36 15.09 -5.82 -0.54
C GLU A 36 14.47 -5.43 0.82
N ALA A 37 13.97 -4.20 0.93
CA ALA A 37 13.31 -3.74 2.16
C ALA A 37 12.00 -4.50 2.42
N LEU A 38 11.23 -4.78 1.38
CA LEU A 38 10.00 -5.54 1.48
C LEU A 38 10.25 -7.02 1.81
N ASP A 39 11.27 -7.64 1.20
CA ASP A 39 11.68 -9.01 1.50
C ASP A 39 12.10 -9.14 2.97
N ALA A 40 12.90 -8.20 3.48
CA ALA A 40 13.26 -8.15 4.90
C ALA A 40 12.02 -8.00 5.79
N ALA A 41 11.11 -7.08 5.47
CA ALA A 41 9.88 -6.89 6.23
C ALA A 41 8.96 -8.12 6.19
N VAL A 42 8.87 -8.84 5.07
CA VAL A 42 8.11 -10.10 4.99
C VAL A 42 8.72 -11.16 5.90
N MET A 43 10.05 -11.29 5.90
CA MET A 43 10.76 -12.24 6.76
C MET A 43 10.63 -11.92 8.24
N ASP A 44 10.62 -10.64 8.60
CA ASP A 44 10.51 -10.16 9.97
C ASP A 44 9.05 -10.06 10.46
N GLY A 45 8.07 -10.37 9.61
CA GLY A 45 6.64 -10.24 9.93
C GLY A 45 6.13 -8.80 10.02
N GLU A 46 6.90 -7.86 9.45
CA GLU A 46 6.63 -6.42 9.41
C GLU A 46 6.05 -5.95 8.07
N ALA A 47 5.57 -6.86 7.21
CA ALA A 47 4.89 -6.54 5.96
C ALA A 47 3.38 -6.85 6.05
N ALA A 48 2.56 -5.89 5.64
CA ALA A 48 1.12 -5.98 5.73
C ALA A 48 0.40 -5.52 4.47
N ILE A 49 -0.83 -6.01 4.28
CA ILE A 49 -1.74 -5.64 3.21
C ILE A 49 -3.09 -5.24 3.80
N SER A 50 -3.70 -4.19 3.26
CA SER A 50 -5.05 -3.80 3.68
C SER A 50 -6.09 -4.73 3.06
N ALA A 51 -7.10 -5.13 3.83
CA ALA A 51 -8.22 -5.92 3.31
C ALA A 51 -8.95 -5.21 2.14
N ILE A 52 -8.93 -3.87 2.08
CA ILE A 52 -9.53 -3.11 0.96
C ILE A 52 -8.86 -3.40 -0.38
N THR A 53 -7.57 -3.75 -0.38
CA THR A 53 -6.82 -4.08 -1.61
C THR A 53 -7.44 -5.26 -2.33
N PHE A 54 -7.94 -6.27 -1.62
CA PHE A 54 -8.60 -7.41 -2.26
C PHE A 54 -9.94 -7.02 -2.90
N TRP A 55 -10.68 -6.08 -2.31
CA TRP A 55 -11.89 -5.54 -2.92
C TRP A 55 -11.58 -4.73 -4.18
N GLU A 56 -10.55 -3.88 -4.16
CA GLU A 56 -10.09 -3.13 -5.33
C GLU A 56 -9.66 -4.06 -6.47
N LEU A 57 -8.92 -5.13 -6.15
CA LEU A 57 -8.54 -6.16 -7.11
C LEU A 57 -9.77 -6.85 -7.72
N ALA A 58 -10.75 -7.23 -6.92
CA ALA A 58 -11.99 -7.82 -7.42
C ALA A 58 -12.74 -6.88 -8.37
N LEU A 59 -12.77 -5.58 -8.07
CA LEU A 59 -13.35 -4.58 -8.97
C LEU A 59 -12.57 -4.42 -10.27
N LEU A 60 -11.24 -4.45 -10.22
CA LEU A 60 -10.39 -4.31 -11.40
C LEU A 60 -10.48 -5.53 -12.32
N VAL A 61 -10.51 -6.74 -11.74
CA VAL A 61 -10.76 -8.00 -12.46
C VAL A 61 -12.17 -8.00 -13.07
N GLY A 62 -13.20 -7.63 -12.31
CA GLY A 62 -14.57 -7.55 -12.82
C GLY A 62 -14.75 -6.54 -13.95
N LYS A 63 -13.89 -5.51 -14.02
CA LYS A 63 -13.83 -4.52 -15.12
C LYS A 63 -12.93 -4.96 -16.27
N GLY A 64 -12.30 -6.13 -16.21
CA GLY A 64 -11.35 -6.62 -17.23
C GLY A 64 -10.08 -5.78 -17.36
N ARG A 65 -9.71 -5.04 -16.31
CA ARG A 65 -8.51 -4.16 -16.31
C ARG A 65 -7.24 -4.87 -15.89
N ILE A 66 -7.38 -5.95 -15.12
CA ILE A 66 -6.28 -6.79 -14.63
C ILE A 66 -6.74 -8.23 -14.80
N ASP A 67 -5.81 -9.09 -15.20
CA ASP A 67 -5.98 -10.53 -15.18
C ASP A 67 -5.12 -11.12 -14.06
N LEU A 68 -5.72 -11.95 -13.21
CA LEU A 68 -5.02 -12.60 -12.10
C LEU A 68 -4.85 -14.09 -12.41
N PRO A 69 -3.71 -14.70 -12.01
CA PRO A 69 -3.46 -16.11 -12.27
C PRO A 69 -4.43 -17.05 -11.53
N SER A 70 -5.18 -16.53 -10.56
CA SER A 70 -6.22 -17.24 -9.81
C SER A 70 -7.33 -16.27 -9.41
N ASP A 71 -8.45 -16.80 -8.90
CA ASP A 71 -9.47 -15.94 -8.29
C ASP A 71 -8.89 -15.13 -7.12
N VAL A 72 -9.53 -14.00 -6.81
CA VAL A 72 -9.06 -13.03 -5.80
C VAL A 72 -8.97 -13.67 -4.40
N GLN A 73 -9.84 -14.62 -4.07
CA GLN A 73 -9.84 -15.29 -2.76
C GLN A 73 -8.66 -16.25 -2.63
N ALA A 74 -8.35 -17.00 -3.68
CA ALA A 74 -7.15 -17.83 -3.75
C ALA A 74 -5.89 -16.96 -3.65
N TRP A 75 -5.88 -15.83 -4.34
CA TRP A 75 -4.77 -14.88 -4.32
C TRP A 75 -4.57 -14.25 -2.93
N ARG A 76 -5.66 -13.92 -2.24
CA ARG A 76 -5.64 -13.49 -0.82
C ARG A 76 -4.99 -14.53 0.08
N ARG A 77 -5.47 -15.77 0.03
CA ARG A 77 -4.95 -16.87 0.86
C ARG A 77 -3.47 -17.10 0.60
N LEU A 78 -3.05 -17.09 -0.66
CA LEU A 78 -1.64 -17.22 -1.05
C LEU A 78 -0.79 -16.13 -0.40
N ASN A 79 -1.21 -14.86 -0.55
CA ASN A 79 -0.47 -13.72 -0.02
C ASN A 79 -0.30 -13.78 1.49
N VAL A 80 -1.37 -14.13 2.23
CA VAL A 80 -1.32 -14.29 3.69
C VAL A 80 -0.43 -15.46 4.09
N SER A 81 -0.51 -16.60 3.38
CA SER A 81 0.34 -17.76 3.64
C SER A 81 1.83 -17.51 3.35
N GLN A 82 2.14 -16.49 2.54
CA GLN A 82 3.51 -16.10 2.16
C GLN A 82 4.06 -14.95 3.03
N GLY A 83 3.50 -14.74 4.23
CA GLY A 83 4.07 -13.84 5.23
C GLY A 83 3.52 -12.41 5.22
N LEU A 84 2.52 -12.09 4.40
CA LEU A 84 1.83 -10.80 4.49
C LEU A 84 0.74 -10.84 5.56
N ALA A 85 0.82 -9.94 6.54
CA ALA A 85 -0.25 -9.75 7.50
C ALA A 85 -1.42 -9.00 6.85
N GLU A 86 -2.63 -9.54 6.92
CA GLU A 86 -3.81 -8.81 6.46
C GLU A 86 -4.38 -7.94 7.57
N ILE A 87 -4.53 -6.65 7.30
CA ILE A 87 -5.13 -5.69 8.21
C ILE A 87 -6.60 -5.51 7.82
N PRO A 88 -7.56 -5.86 8.70
CA PRO A 88 -8.97 -5.63 8.43
C PRO A 88 -9.25 -4.14 8.30
N VAL A 89 -10.21 -3.78 7.46
CA VAL A 89 -10.70 -2.41 7.34
C VAL A 89 -12.04 -2.32 8.04
N ASP A 90 -12.14 -1.39 8.99
CA ASP A 90 -13.37 -1.09 9.71
C ASP A 90 -13.70 0.41 9.63
N GLY A 91 -14.86 0.78 10.20
CA GLY A 91 -15.32 2.16 10.21
C GLY A 91 -14.43 3.11 11.05
N GLU A 92 -13.60 2.60 11.97
CA GLU A 92 -12.65 3.44 12.71
C GLU A 92 -11.48 3.83 11.81
N ILE A 93 -10.91 2.87 11.08
CA ILE A 93 -9.84 3.11 10.11
C ILE A 93 -10.29 4.09 9.03
N GLY A 94 -11.53 3.96 8.55
CA GLY A 94 -12.10 4.87 7.54
C GLY A 94 -12.43 6.29 8.05
N ARG A 95 -12.66 6.47 9.36
CA ARG A 95 -12.98 7.77 9.98
C ARG A 95 -11.76 8.51 10.51
N ALA A 96 -10.70 7.78 10.89
CA ALA A 96 -9.54 8.37 11.50
C ALA A 96 -8.87 9.39 10.54
N PRO A 97 -8.72 10.66 10.94
CA PRO A 97 -7.94 11.59 10.13
C PRO A 97 -6.49 11.07 10.04
N PRO A 98 -5.80 11.23 8.89
CA PRO A 98 -4.45 10.70 8.74
C PRO A 98 -3.53 11.30 9.82
N ARG A 99 -2.94 10.45 10.66
CA ARG A 99 -2.11 10.87 11.81
C ARG A 99 -0.61 11.01 11.49
N TRP A 100 -0.22 10.99 10.23
CA TRP A 100 1.17 11.20 9.85
C TRP A 100 1.57 12.68 10.04
N LYS A 101 2.79 12.92 10.52
CA LYS A 101 3.31 14.28 10.75
C LYS A 101 3.39 15.03 9.43
N GLY A 102 2.53 16.05 9.26
CA GLY A 102 2.43 16.87 8.04
C GLY A 102 1.08 16.78 7.31
N CYS A 103 0.12 15.99 7.80
CA CYS A 103 -1.22 15.95 7.21
C CYS A 103 -1.91 17.32 7.37
N PRO A 104 -2.35 17.98 6.28
CA PRO A 104 -3.11 19.22 6.40
C PRO A 104 -4.46 18.88 7.03
N ALA A 105 -4.67 19.35 8.25
CA ALA A 105 -5.99 19.33 8.86
C ALA A 105 -6.98 19.96 7.88
N ILE A 106 -8.04 19.24 7.53
CA ILE A 106 -9.16 19.80 6.77
C ILE A 106 -9.83 20.80 7.71
N LEU A 107 -9.32 22.03 7.73
CA LEU A 107 -9.98 23.15 8.36
C LEU A 107 -11.21 23.51 7.52
N PRO A 108 -12.34 23.91 8.13
CA PRO A 108 -13.52 24.30 7.39
C PRO A 108 -13.16 25.42 6.42
N THR A 109 -13.42 25.18 5.14
CA THR A 109 -13.01 26.02 4.02
C THR A 109 -13.70 27.38 4.07
N GLY A 110 -12.98 28.40 4.50
CA GLY A 110 -13.36 29.81 4.39
C GLY A 110 -12.44 30.65 3.50
N SER A 111 -11.66 30.03 2.61
CA SER A 111 -10.71 30.75 1.75
C SER A 111 -10.81 30.28 0.29
N SER A 112 -10.96 31.23 -0.62
CA SER A 112 -11.22 31.09 -2.06
C SER A 112 -10.02 30.65 -2.91
N SER A 113 -9.03 29.97 -2.32
CA SER A 113 -7.90 29.42 -3.07
C SER A 113 -7.97 27.89 -3.11
N PRO A 114 -7.90 27.27 -4.30
CA PRO A 114 -7.97 25.81 -4.40
C PRO A 114 -6.75 25.17 -3.70
N PRO A 115 -6.93 24.05 -2.99
CA PRO A 115 -5.82 23.41 -2.29
C PRO A 115 -4.82 22.83 -3.29
N LEU A 116 -3.53 22.89 -2.93
CA LEU A 116 -2.37 22.48 -3.75
C LEU A 116 -2.42 21.05 -4.31
N TRP A 117 -3.26 20.16 -3.78
CA TRP A 117 -3.43 18.81 -4.35
C TRP A 117 -4.08 18.83 -5.75
N LYS A 118 -4.83 19.89 -6.10
CA LYS A 118 -5.40 20.05 -7.45
C LYS A 118 -4.36 20.30 -8.56
N VAL A 119 -3.12 20.64 -8.23
CA VAL A 119 -2.05 20.93 -9.20
C VAL A 119 -1.31 19.65 -9.64
N ILE A 120 -1.49 18.54 -8.93
CA ILE A 120 -0.68 17.33 -9.13
C ILE A 120 -1.27 16.39 -10.21
N ASP A 121 -2.51 16.63 -10.68
CA ASP A 121 -3.17 15.86 -11.75
C ASP A 121 -3.11 16.54 -13.15
N SER A 122 -2.01 17.22 -13.51
CA SER A 122 -1.83 17.83 -14.87
C SER A 122 -0.59 17.32 -15.61
#